data_AF-T4VS68-F1
#
_entry.id   AF-T4VS68-F1
#
_cell.length_a   1.000
_cell.length_b   1.000
_cell.length_c   1.000
_cell.angle_alpha   90.00
_cell.angle_beta   90.00
_cell.angle_gamma   90.00
#
_symmetry.space_group_name_H-M   'P 1'
#
loop_
_entity.id
_entity.type
_entity.pdbx_description
1 polymer ?
#
loop_
_entity_poly.entity_id
_entity_poly.type
_entity_poly.pdbx_seq_one_letter_code
_entity_poly.pdbx_strand_id
1 'polypeptide(L)'
;MNRILTLYNIEFKRIYKLYFLLIGTLFIANLAGVMKTLYDSVKRISLENNLPMNIDILKTNLGYSFINEFTKNDIYVYGSMALGVAILFCLLYATIIWYRDYYSKSKTIYTLLSLPQPRFNIYLAKLIMVIVMIYGAIACQFLFWYIDLNIIKILAGISSPNFANVYSNMMQSVNQINVVSAYLLDFLMIDLFGVILAVVVIFTGVLIERSFKKVGVLLGVGYILITIIGYVFIIGLDSGILGNLLLNHIMYYIVLLMVSILISYRLINKRVCV
;
A
#
# COMPACT_ATOMS: atom_id res chain seq x y z
N MET A 1 -12.35 -27.28 -8.16
CA MET A 1 -11.53 -26.13 -7.73
C MET A 1 -12.18 -24.86 -8.29
N ASN A 2 -12.37 -23.82 -7.48
CA ASN A 2 -13.06 -22.61 -7.92
C ASN A 2 -12.33 -21.97 -9.11
N ARG A 3 -13.07 -21.72 -10.19
CA ARG A 3 -12.59 -21.24 -11.48
C ARG A 3 -11.76 -19.94 -11.40
N ILE A 4 -12.07 -19.08 -10.43
CA ILE A 4 -11.35 -17.83 -10.16
C ILE A 4 -10.00 -18.09 -9.47
N LEU A 5 -9.94 -19.04 -8.53
CA LEU A 5 -8.71 -19.40 -7.80
C LEU A 5 -7.65 -20.04 -8.72
N THR A 6 -8.08 -20.78 -9.73
CA THR A 6 -7.17 -21.29 -10.76
C THR A 6 -6.54 -20.16 -11.59
N LEU A 7 -7.33 -19.16 -11.97
CA LEU A 7 -6.84 -17.99 -12.71
C LEU A 7 -5.89 -17.15 -11.85
N TYR A 8 -6.24 -16.95 -10.57
CA TYR A 8 -5.36 -16.30 -9.61
C TYR A 8 -4.00 -17.00 -9.51
N ASN A 9 -3.97 -18.33 -9.38
CA ASN A 9 -2.72 -19.08 -9.25
C ASN A 9 -1.84 -18.93 -10.51
N ILE A 10 -2.44 -18.89 -11.70
CA ILE A 10 -1.72 -18.62 -12.95
C ILE A 10 -1.08 -17.23 -12.91
N GLU A 11 -1.80 -16.20 -12.48
CA GLU A 11 -1.24 -14.85 -12.37
C GLU A 11 -0.18 -14.74 -11.28
N PHE A 12 -0.40 -15.36 -10.12
CA PHE A 12 0.55 -15.37 -9.01
C PHE A 12 1.88 -16.01 -9.41
N LYS A 13 1.86 -17.18 -10.07
CA LYS A 13 3.07 -17.85 -10.58
C LYS A 13 3.87 -17.01 -11.58
N ARG A 14 3.25 -16.00 -12.20
CA ARG A 14 3.94 -15.11 -13.14
C ARG A 14 4.62 -13.93 -12.44
N ILE A 15 4.19 -13.54 -11.24
CA ILE A 15 4.72 -12.37 -10.54
C ILE A 15 5.50 -12.70 -9.26
N TYR A 16 5.35 -13.91 -8.69
CA TYR A 16 5.84 -14.23 -7.35
C TYR A 16 7.32 -13.88 -7.13
N LYS A 17 8.20 -14.10 -8.11
CA LYS A 17 9.64 -13.74 -7.98
C LYS A 17 9.84 -12.25 -7.75
N LEU A 18 9.15 -11.42 -8.52
CA LEU A 18 9.22 -9.96 -8.41
C LEU A 18 8.54 -9.48 -7.14
N TYR A 19 7.44 -10.13 -6.72
CA TYR A 19 6.78 -9.82 -5.46
C TYR A 19 7.64 -10.15 -4.23
N PHE A 20 8.28 -11.32 -4.21
CA PHE A 20 9.23 -11.67 -3.14
C PHE A 20 10.46 -10.77 -3.14
N LEU A 21 10.94 -10.35 -4.32
CA LEU A 21 12.00 -9.35 -4.42
C LEU A 21 11.57 -8.02 -3.79
N LEU A 22 10.34 -7.56 -4.05
CA LEU A 22 9.78 -6.35 -3.44
C LEU A 22 9.66 -6.46 -1.92
N ILE A 23 9.20 -7.60 -1.39
CA ILE A 23 9.16 -7.84 0.07
C ILE A 23 10.58 -7.84 0.64
N GLY A 24 11.54 -8.46 -0.05
CA GLY A 24 12.94 -8.49 0.36
C GLY A 24 13.58 -7.11 0.39
N THR A 25 13.34 -6.27 -0.62
CA THR A 25 13.84 -4.89 -0.61
C THR A 25 13.19 -4.06 0.48
N LEU A 26 11.89 -4.27 0.75
CA LEU A 26 11.19 -3.61 1.84
C LEU A 26 11.76 -4.03 3.21
N PHE A 27 12.13 -5.30 3.40
CA PHE A 27 12.82 -5.75 4.62
C PHE A 27 14.18 -5.06 4.81
N ILE A 28 15.01 -5.05 3.77
CA ILE A 28 16.34 -4.42 3.80
C ILE A 28 16.23 -2.92 4.06
N ALA A 29 15.24 -2.25 3.48
CA ALA A 29 15.00 -0.82 3.68
C ALA A 29 14.61 -0.50 5.12
N ASN A 30 13.74 -1.30 5.75
CA ASN A 30 13.38 -1.15 7.16
C ASN A 30 14.59 -1.32 8.08
N LEU A 31 15.36 -2.40 7.89
CA LEU A 31 16.60 -2.64 8.66
C LEU A 31 17.61 -1.49 8.49
N ALA A 32 17.81 -1.00 7.26
CA ALA A 32 18.70 0.13 7.01
C ALA A 32 18.20 1.40 7.72
N GLY A 33 16.89 1.64 7.74
CA GLY A 33 16.27 2.73 8.50
C GLY A 33 16.54 2.63 10.01
N VAL A 34 16.40 1.44 10.59
CA VAL A 34 16.72 1.20 12.01
C VAL A 34 18.19 1.44 12.30
N MET A 35 19.09 0.89 11.49
CA MET A 35 20.53 1.07 11.71
C MET A 35 20.95 2.53 11.62
N LYS A 36 20.39 3.27 10.65
CA LYS A 36 20.65 4.71 10.49
C LYS A 36 20.12 5.51 11.69
N THR A 37 18.88 5.26 12.12
CA THR A 37 18.28 5.97 13.26
C THR A 37 19.01 5.70 14.56
N LEU A 38 19.48 4.47 14.79
CA LEU A 38 20.33 4.13 15.93
C LEU A 38 21.68 4.87 15.87
N TYR A 39 22.34 4.87 14.72
CA TYR A 39 23.60 5.60 14.52
C TYR A 39 23.44 7.11 14.80
N ASP A 40 22.39 7.72 14.23
CA ASP A 40 22.08 9.14 14.43
C ASP A 40 21.75 9.44 15.89
N SER A 41 21.07 8.52 16.59
CA SER A 41 20.76 8.65 18.02
C SER A 41 22.02 8.62 18.88
N VAL A 42 22.92 7.65 18.65
CA VAL A 42 24.21 7.58 19.37
C VAL A 42 25.05 8.83 19.12
N LYS A 43 25.10 9.30 17.86
CA LYS A 43 25.84 10.50 17.49
C LYS A 43 25.30 11.74 18.19
N ARG A 44 23.99 11.94 18.26
CA ARG A 44 23.37 13.09 18.96
C ARG A 44 23.67 13.06 20.46
N ILE A 45 23.48 11.92 21.13
CA ILE A 45 23.76 11.79 22.56
C ILE A 45 25.24 12.03 22.87
N SER A 46 26.14 11.51 22.03
CA SER A 46 27.59 11.70 22.14
C SER A 46 27.99 13.17 22.02
N LEU A 47 27.43 13.89 21.03
CA LEU A 47 27.71 15.31 20.81
C LEU A 47 27.13 16.21 21.91
N GLU A 48 25.89 15.97 22.34
CA GLU A 48 25.23 16.80 23.36
C GLU A 48 25.84 16.62 24.75
N ASN A 49 26.35 15.43 25.06
CA ASN A 49 26.90 15.10 26.38
C ASN A 49 28.43 15.00 26.41
N ASN A 50 29.13 15.32 25.31
CA ASN A 50 30.59 15.16 25.15
C ASN A 50 31.10 13.76 25.53
N LEU A 51 30.34 12.72 25.19
CA LEU A 51 30.67 11.32 25.47
C LEU A 51 31.37 10.67 24.26
N PRO A 52 32.27 9.69 24.46
CA PRO A 52 32.86 8.95 23.35
C PRO A 52 31.79 8.15 22.59
N MET A 53 31.83 8.16 21.26
CA MET A 53 30.84 7.48 20.44
C MET A 53 30.91 5.95 20.62
N ASN A 54 29.99 5.42 21.45
CA ASN A 54 29.86 3.99 21.70
C ASN A 54 28.37 3.59 21.75
N ILE A 55 28.05 2.43 21.17
CA ILE A 55 26.73 1.81 21.20
C ILE A 55 26.26 1.55 22.64
N ASP A 56 27.18 1.31 23.58
CA ASP A 56 26.85 1.10 25.00
C ASP A 56 26.17 2.32 25.65
N ILE A 57 26.28 3.52 25.06
CA ILE A 57 25.54 4.71 25.51
C ILE A 57 24.03 4.45 25.46
N LEU A 58 23.54 3.63 24.53
CA LEU A 58 22.12 3.29 24.41
C LEU A 58 21.59 2.50 25.62
N LYS A 59 22.47 1.86 26.40
CA LYS A 59 22.11 1.12 27.63
C LYS A 59 21.98 2.03 28.86
N THR A 60 22.37 3.30 28.74
CA THR A 60 22.24 4.27 29.84
C THR A 60 20.82 4.83 29.93
N ASN A 61 20.45 5.41 31.07
CA ASN A 61 19.15 6.06 31.26
C ASN A 61 18.88 7.17 30.22
N LEU A 62 19.94 7.87 29.79
CA LEU A 62 19.87 8.87 28.71
C LEU A 62 19.50 8.21 27.37
N GLY A 63 20.17 7.10 27.03
CA GLY A 63 19.85 6.31 25.84
C GLY A 63 18.39 5.82 25.83
N TYR A 64 17.88 5.37 26.98
CA TYR A 64 16.49 4.94 27.11
C TYR A 64 15.49 6.07 26.83
N SER A 65 15.69 7.26 27.41
CA SER A 65 14.81 8.42 27.18
C SER A 65 14.79 8.85 25.72
N PHE A 66 15.97 8.88 25.07
CA PHE A 66 16.12 9.29 23.67
C PHE A 66 15.47 8.29 22.70
N ILE A 67 15.63 6.98 22.97
CA ILE A 67 14.96 5.92 22.19
C ILE A 67 13.44 6.04 22.31
N ASN A 68 12.94 6.37 23.50
CA ASN A 68 11.51 6.43 23.76
C ASN A 68 10.83 7.64 23.08
N GLU A 69 11.51 8.78 22.98
CA GLU A 69 10.94 10.01 22.42
C GLU A 69 11.23 10.20 20.92
N PHE A 70 12.46 9.96 20.49
CA PHE A 70 12.90 10.35 19.14
C PHE A 70 13.06 9.17 18.19
N THR A 71 13.79 8.13 18.61
CA THR A 71 14.16 7.02 17.71
C THR A 71 12.93 6.24 17.23
N LYS A 72 11.90 6.08 18.08
CA LYS A 72 10.63 5.39 17.70
C LYS A 72 9.90 6.08 16.55
N ASN A 73 9.82 7.41 16.56
CA ASN A 73 9.11 8.15 15.52
C ASN A 73 9.88 8.08 14.19
N ASP A 74 11.20 8.25 14.24
CA ASP A 74 12.03 8.21 13.03
C ASP A 74 11.97 6.84 12.33
N ILE A 75 12.02 5.73 13.09
CA ILE A 75 11.90 4.37 12.54
C ILE A 75 10.54 4.19 11.86
N TYR A 76 9.47 4.67 12.49
CA TYR A 76 8.13 4.57 11.92
C TYR A 76 8.02 5.37 10.62
N VAL A 77 8.58 6.57 10.55
CA VAL A 77 8.59 7.41 9.35
C VAL A 77 9.35 6.71 8.22
N TYR A 78 10.57 6.22 8.46
CA TYR A 78 11.34 5.50 7.43
C TYR A 78 10.63 4.23 6.95
N GLY A 79 10.03 3.46 7.86
CA GLY A 79 9.27 2.27 7.50
C GLY A 79 8.00 2.58 6.72
N SER A 80 7.27 3.63 7.11
CA SER A 80 6.09 4.11 6.39
C SER A 80 6.43 4.61 4.98
N MET A 81 7.56 5.29 4.81
CA MET A 81 8.05 5.67 3.48
C MET A 81 8.38 4.44 2.62
N ALA A 82 9.07 3.44 3.18
CA ALA A 82 9.40 2.21 2.47
C ALA A 82 8.13 1.44 2.04
N LEU A 83 7.14 1.36 2.92
CA LEU A 83 5.81 0.81 2.61
C LEU A 83 5.14 1.62 1.48
N GLY A 84 5.14 2.95 1.55
CA GLY A 84 4.55 3.81 0.52
C GLY A 84 5.13 3.54 -0.88
N VAL A 85 6.45 3.40 -0.99
CA VAL A 85 7.12 3.03 -2.25
C VAL A 85 6.70 1.64 -2.74
N ALA A 86 6.59 0.66 -1.84
CA ALA A 86 6.13 -0.68 -2.19
C ALA A 86 4.67 -0.71 -2.66
N ILE A 87 3.77 0.03 -2.00
CA ILE A 87 2.37 0.17 -2.41
C ILE A 87 2.27 0.85 -3.78
N LEU A 88 3.03 1.92 -4.01
CA LEU A 88 3.10 2.58 -5.33
C LEU A 88 3.55 1.60 -6.42
N PHE A 89 4.54 0.75 -6.13
CA PHE A 89 4.97 -0.27 -7.08
C PHE A 89 3.87 -1.31 -7.37
N CYS A 90 3.10 -1.71 -6.36
CA CYS A 90 1.93 -2.58 -6.53
C CYS A 90 0.82 -1.91 -7.36
N LEU A 91 0.57 -0.62 -7.17
CA LEU A 91 -0.40 0.15 -7.97
C LEU A 91 0.07 0.33 -9.42
N LEU A 92 1.36 0.57 -9.65
CA LEU A 92 1.92 0.55 -11.00
C LEU A 92 1.76 -0.83 -11.64
N TYR A 93 2.00 -1.89 -10.88
CA TYR A 93 1.78 -3.26 -11.35
C TYR A 93 0.31 -3.52 -11.73
N ALA A 94 -0.65 -2.89 -11.06
CA ALA A 94 -2.07 -2.94 -11.41
C ALA A 94 -2.36 -2.47 -12.84
N THR A 95 -1.55 -1.56 -13.40
CA THR A 95 -1.63 -1.23 -14.83
C THR A 95 -0.90 -2.28 -15.67
N ILE A 96 0.33 -2.64 -15.31
CA ILE A 96 1.21 -3.54 -16.07
C ILE A 96 0.57 -4.92 -16.30
N ILE A 97 -0.16 -5.44 -15.31
CA ILE A 97 -0.85 -6.74 -15.43
C ILE A 97 -1.87 -6.77 -16.57
N TRP A 98 -2.49 -5.64 -16.90
CA TRP A 98 -3.35 -5.52 -18.07
C TRP A 98 -2.47 -5.33 -19.30
N TYR A 99 -1.58 -4.32 -19.33
CA TYR A 99 -0.74 -4.06 -20.50
C TYR A 99 0.02 -5.28 -21.00
N ARG A 100 0.69 -6.04 -20.12
CA ARG A 100 1.47 -7.22 -20.50
C ARG A 100 0.64 -8.26 -21.27
N ASP A 101 -0.59 -8.46 -20.83
CA ASP A 101 -1.47 -9.44 -21.42
C ASP A 101 -1.92 -9.00 -22.83
N TYR A 102 -2.02 -7.69 -23.10
CA TYR A 102 -2.33 -7.11 -24.42
C TYR A 102 -1.09 -6.75 -25.25
N TYR A 103 0.12 -6.68 -24.68
CA TYR A 103 1.33 -6.12 -25.31
C TYR A 103 2.09 -7.11 -26.21
N SER A 104 1.45 -8.17 -26.67
CA SER A 104 2.05 -8.99 -27.72
C SER A 104 0.95 -9.64 -28.53
N LYS A 105 1.25 -9.96 -29.79
CA LYS A 105 0.50 -10.94 -30.60
C LYS A 105 0.54 -12.35 -29.97
N SER A 106 0.66 -12.45 -28.64
CA SER A 106 0.83 -13.68 -27.90
C SER A 106 -0.54 -14.30 -27.65
N LYS A 107 -0.57 -15.63 -27.81
CA LYS A 107 -1.75 -16.47 -27.62
C LYS A 107 -2.38 -16.37 -26.21
N THR A 108 -1.75 -15.70 -25.23
CA THR A 108 -2.17 -15.70 -23.81
C THR A 108 -3.51 -15.02 -23.55
N ILE A 109 -3.78 -13.84 -24.11
CA ILE A 109 -5.11 -13.22 -23.95
C ILE A 109 -6.17 -13.98 -24.73
N TYR A 110 -5.82 -14.41 -25.94
CA TYR A 110 -6.72 -15.20 -26.78
C TYR A 110 -7.11 -16.51 -26.10
N THR A 111 -6.18 -17.20 -25.43
CA THR A 111 -6.46 -18.41 -24.66
C THR A 111 -7.22 -18.11 -23.37
N LEU A 112 -6.90 -17.03 -22.66
CA LEU A 112 -7.61 -16.64 -21.43
C LEU A 112 -9.07 -16.25 -21.72
N LEU A 113 -9.32 -15.47 -22.79
CA LEU A 113 -10.65 -15.03 -23.19
C LEU A 113 -11.46 -16.11 -23.93
N SER A 114 -10.80 -17.15 -24.47
CA SER A 114 -11.47 -18.31 -25.09
C SER A 114 -11.79 -19.44 -24.10
N LEU A 115 -11.34 -19.33 -22.84
CA LEU A 115 -11.77 -20.26 -21.79
C LEU A 115 -13.31 -20.21 -21.67
N PRO A 116 -13.98 -21.36 -21.44
CA PRO A 116 -15.43 -21.45 -21.25
C PRO A 116 -15.84 -20.93 -19.86
N GLN A 117 -15.51 -19.67 -19.60
CA GLN A 117 -15.74 -18.97 -18.34
C GLN A 117 -16.16 -17.52 -18.62
N PRO A 118 -16.95 -16.91 -17.73
CA PRO A 118 -17.30 -15.50 -17.91
C PRO A 118 -16.03 -14.66 -17.87
N ARG A 119 -15.84 -13.79 -18.87
CA ARG A 119 -14.66 -12.93 -19.02
C ARG A 119 -14.40 -12.06 -17.79
N PHE A 120 -15.45 -11.73 -17.04
CA PHE A 120 -15.36 -11.02 -15.77
C PHE A 120 -14.60 -11.78 -14.67
N ASN A 121 -14.51 -13.12 -14.73
CA ASN A 121 -13.67 -13.88 -13.79
C ASN A 121 -12.18 -13.56 -13.95
N ILE A 122 -11.74 -13.18 -15.15
CA ILE A 122 -10.35 -12.76 -15.41
C ILE A 122 -10.09 -11.43 -14.69
N TYR A 123 -11.05 -10.50 -14.76
CA TYR A 123 -11.01 -9.25 -14.02
C TYR A 123 -10.90 -9.48 -12.51
N LEU A 124 -11.80 -10.31 -11.96
CA LEU A 124 -11.79 -10.63 -10.53
C LEU A 124 -10.49 -11.32 -10.09
N ALA A 125 -9.94 -12.24 -10.90
CA ALA A 125 -8.69 -12.90 -10.59
C ALA A 125 -7.50 -11.92 -10.53
N LYS A 126 -7.41 -10.98 -11.48
CA LYS A 126 -6.39 -9.91 -11.47
C LYS A 126 -6.57 -8.97 -10.28
N LEU A 127 -7.81 -8.63 -9.96
CA LEU A 127 -8.16 -7.74 -8.85
C LEU A 127 -7.74 -8.37 -7.52
N ILE A 128 -8.12 -9.63 -7.29
CA ILE A 128 -7.72 -10.39 -6.10
C ILE A 128 -6.20 -10.47 -6.01
N MET A 129 -5.51 -10.68 -7.15
CA MET A 129 -4.05 -10.77 -7.18
C MET A 129 -3.36 -9.48 -6.72
N VAL A 130 -3.76 -8.32 -7.27
CA VAL A 130 -3.19 -7.02 -6.87
C VAL A 130 -3.54 -6.71 -5.41
N ILE A 131 -4.77 -7.00 -4.97
CA ILE A 131 -5.19 -6.80 -3.58
C ILE A 131 -4.36 -7.65 -2.62
N VAL A 132 -4.14 -8.93 -2.93
CA VAL A 132 -3.29 -9.82 -2.11
C VAL A 132 -1.85 -9.32 -2.07
N MET A 133 -1.32 -8.78 -3.17
CA MET A 133 0.02 -8.17 -3.16
C MET A 133 0.11 -6.95 -2.24
N ILE A 134 -0.87 -6.04 -2.29
CA ILE A 134 -0.86 -4.83 -1.47
C ILE A 134 -1.02 -5.19 0.01
N TYR A 135 -2.04 -5.97 0.37
CA TYR A 135 -2.24 -6.34 1.78
C TYR A 135 -1.16 -7.28 2.30
N GLY A 136 -0.58 -8.12 1.45
CA GLY A 136 0.57 -8.94 1.84
C GLY A 136 1.81 -8.08 2.14
N ALA A 137 2.07 -7.03 1.34
CA ALA A 137 3.15 -6.08 1.63
C ALA A 137 2.89 -5.30 2.94
N ILE A 138 1.65 -4.87 3.17
CA ILE A 138 1.24 -4.25 4.44
C ILE A 138 1.47 -5.24 5.59
N ALA A 139 0.96 -6.47 5.52
CA ALA A 139 1.15 -7.47 6.57
C ALA A 139 2.64 -7.76 6.86
N CYS A 140 3.48 -7.84 5.82
CA CYS A 140 4.93 -7.97 5.99
C CYS A 140 5.55 -6.76 6.71
N GLN A 141 5.09 -5.53 6.43
CA GLN A 141 5.56 -4.33 7.12
C GLN A 141 5.26 -4.38 8.62
N PHE A 142 4.07 -4.85 9.02
CA PHE A 142 3.73 -5.04 10.44
C PHE A 142 4.70 -6.03 11.12
N LEU A 143 5.05 -7.12 10.42
CA LEU A 143 6.05 -8.09 10.91
C LEU A 143 7.44 -7.47 11.03
N PHE A 144 7.84 -6.63 10.08
CA PHE A 144 9.17 -5.99 10.10
C PHE A 144 9.29 -4.97 11.21
N TRP A 145 8.28 -4.14 11.45
CA TRP A 145 8.26 -3.26 12.62
C TRP A 145 8.38 -4.04 13.93
N TYR A 146 7.74 -5.21 14.03
CA TYR A 146 7.91 -6.07 15.20
C TYR A 146 9.35 -6.59 15.36
N ILE A 147 10.00 -6.99 14.25
CA ILE A 147 11.41 -7.44 14.26
C ILE A 147 12.34 -6.28 14.65
N ASP A 148 12.15 -5.11 14.05
CA ASP A 148 12.94 -3.91 14.29
C ASP A 148 12.89 -3.48 15.76
N LEU A 149 11.70 -3.49 16.35
CA LEU A 149 11.51 -3.20 17.77
C LEU A 149 12.27 -4.18 18.68
N ASN A 150 12.28 -5.48 18.33
CA ASN A 150 13.02 -6.48 19.09
C ASN A 150 14.54 -6.28 18.97
N ILE A 151 15.04 -5.90 17.78
CA ILE A 151 16.46 -5.58 17.58
C ILE A 151 16.88 -4.43 18.51
N ILE A 152 16.09 -3.35 18.54
CA ILE A 152 16.37 -2.18 19.39
C ILE A 152 16.34 -2.56 20.86
N LYS A 153 15.35 -3.35 21.28
CA LYS A 153 15.23 -3.82 22.66
C LYS A 153 16.48 -4.57 23.12
N ILE A 154 17.00 -5.46 22.27
CA ILE A 154 18.22 -6.24 22.55
C ILE A 154 19.45 -5.32 22.62
N LEU A 155 19.61 -4.43 21.64
CA LEU A 155 20.78 -3.54 21.56
C LEU A 155 20.84 -2.54 22.73
N ALA A 156 19.69 -1.99 23.11
CA ALA A 156 19.59 -1.02 24.20
C ALA A 156 19.47 -1.66 25.60
N GLY A 157 19.40 -3.00 25.70
CA GLY A 157 19.29 -3.69 26.99
C GLY A 157 18.00 -3.39 27.76
N ILE A 158 16.94 -2.99 27.06
CA ILE A 158 15.70 -2.49 27.66
C ILE A 158 14.82 -3.67 28.09
N SER A 159 14.68 -3.88 29.40
CA SER A 159 13.77 -4.87 30.00
C SER A 159 12.39 -4.29 30.36
N SER A 160 12.00 -3.15 29.76
CA SER A 160 10.72 -2.51 30.09
C SER A 160 9.52 -3.24 29.45
N PRO A 161 8.49 -3.62 30.22
CA PRO A 161 7.23 -4.16 29.70
C PRO A 161 6.46 -3.13 28.86
N ASN A 162 6.74 -1.82 29.01
CA ASN A 162 6.09 -0.75 28.24
C ASN A 162 6.59 -0.67 26.79
N PHE A 163 7.61 -1.44 26.41
CA PHE A 163 8.07 -1.52 25.02
C PHE A 163 7.09 -2.27 24.10
N ALA A 164 6.19 -3.09 24.66
CA ALA A 164 5.14 -3.76 23.89
C ALA A 164 4.02 -2.80 23.44
N ASN A 165 3.74 -1.73 24.20
CA ASN A 165 2.82 -0.65 23.82
C ASN A 165 3.42 0.34 22.79
N VAL A 166 4.60 0.03 22.25
CA VAL A 166 5.24 0.89 21.25
C VAL A 166 4.47 0.90 19.93
N TYR A 167 3.71 -0.15 19.62
CA TYR A 167 2.89 -0.18 18.42
C TYR A 167 1.80 0.91 18.42
N SER A 168 1.07 1.04 19.53
CA SER A 168 0.09 2.10 19.72
C SER A 168 0.75 3.48 19.77
N ASN A 169 1.92 3.60 20.41
CA ASN A 169 2.62 4.88 20.53
C ASN A 169 3.30 5.31 19.22
N MET A 170 3.74 4.38 18.38
CA MET A 170 4.29 4.67 17.04
C MET A 170 3.20 5.19 16.10
N MET A 171 2.01 4.58 16.12
CA MET A 171 0.90 5.06 15.28
C MET A 171 0.31 6.39 15.77
N GLN A 172 0.36 6.68 17.09
CA GLN A 172 -0.19 7.91 17.67
C GLN A 172 0.75 9.13 17.60
N SER A 173 2.07 8.94 17.44
CA SER A 173 3.06 10.03 17.54
C SER A 173 3.31 10.80 16.24
N VAL A 174 2.67 10.42 15.14
CA VAL A 174 3.06 10.87 13.80
C VAL A 174 2.10 11.93 13.28
N ASN A 175 2.46 13.21 13.48
CA ASN A 175 1.77 14.36 12.91
C ASN A 175 2.13 14.63 11.43
N GLN A 176 2.99 13.83 10.80
CA GLN A 176 3.67 14.25 9.55
C GLN A 176 3.39 13.34 8.35
N ILE A 177 3.69 12.04 8.40
CA ILE A 177 3.49 11.12 7.26
C ILE A 177 3.03 9.78 7.79
N ASN A 178 1.71 9.56 7.77
CA ASN A 178 1.15 8.28 8.15
C ASN A 178 0.54 7.59 6.92
N VAL A 179 1.17 6.51 6.47
CA VAL A 179 0.66 5.68 5.36
C VAL A 179 -0.35 4.65 5.89
N VAL A 180 -0.39 4.39 7.20
CA VAL A 180 -1.33 3.46 7.83
C VAL A 180 -2.03 4.14 8.99
N SER A 181 -3.28 4.49 8.80
CA SER A 181 -4.06 5.27 9.76
C SER A 181 -4.11 4.59 11.13
N ALA A 182 -3.89 5.39 12.19
CA ALA A 182 -3.89 4.92 13.57
C ALA A 182 -5.30 4.60 14.09
N TYR A 183 -6.29 5.35 13.61
CA TYR A 183 -7.68 5.19 14.00
C TYR A 183 -8.37 4.10 13.19
N LEU A 184 -9.15 3.26 13.85
CA LEU A 184 -9.79 2.09 13.22
C LEU A 184 -10.73 2.48 12.08
N LEU A 185 -11.48 3.57 12.20
CA LEU A 185 -12.38 4.04 11.14
C LEU A 185 -11.61 4.57 9.93
N ASP A 186 -10.58 5.38 10.15
CA ASP A 186 -9.72 5.90 9.09
C ASP A 186 -8.96 4.77 8.39
N PHE A 187 -8.50 3.77 9.15
CA PHE A 187 -7.85 2.58 8.63
C PHE A 187 -8.80 1.76 7.74
N LEU A 188 -10.03 1.53 8.19
CA LEU A 188 -11.02 0.84 7.37
C LEU A 188 -11.35 1.62 6.10
N MET A 189 -11.54 2.94 6.20
CA MET A 189 -11.93 3.76 5.06
C MET A 189 -10.77 3.92 4.06
N ILE A 190 -9.64 4.47 4.49
CA ILE A 190 -8.54 4.86 3.61
C ILE A 190 -7.70 3.64 3.23
N ASP A 191 -7.24 2.87 4.23
CA ASP A 191 -6.24 1.81 4.02
C ASP A 191 -6.87 0.50 3.54
N LEU A 192 -8.12 0.22 3.91
CA LEU A 192 -8.84 -0.96 3.44
C LEU A 192 -9.69 -0.64 2.19
N PHE A 193 -10.77 0.13 2.31
CA PHE A 193 -11.67 0.36 1.18
C PHE A 193 -11.06 1.27 0.10
N GLY A 194 -10.31 2.29 0.49
CA GLY A 194 -9.66 3.24 -0.43
C GLY A 194 -8.66 2.56 -1.35
N VAL A 195 -7.86 1.62 -0.84
CA VAL A 195 -6.92 0.82 -1.65
C VAL A 195 -7.66 -0.05 -2.67
N ILE A 196 -8.72 -0.74 -2.26
CA ILE A 196 -9.53 -1.57 -3.17
C ILE A 196 -10.12 -0.71 -4.29
N LEU A 197 -10.67 0.46 -3.92
CA LEU A 197 -11.21 1.43 -4.86
C LEU A 197 -10.16 1.95 -5.83
N ALA A 198 -8.97 2.30 -5.35
CA ALA A 198 -7.87 2.75 -6.19
C ALA A 198 -7.51 1.71 -7.27
N VAL A 199 -7.41 0.42 -6.89
CA VAL A 199 -7.16 -0.67 -7.84
C VAL A 199 -8.30 -0.80 -8.86
N VAL A 200 -9.55 -0.70 -8.42
CA VAL A 200 -10.74 -0.75 -9.29
C VAL A 200 -10.79 0.42 -10.27
N VAL A 201 -10.45 1.63 -9.83
CA VAL A 201 -10.37 2.85 -10.65
C VAL A 201 -9.23 2.76 -11.67
N ILE A 202 -8.08 2.22 -11.28
CA ILE A 202 -6.97 1.98 -12.22
C ILE A 202 -7.39 0.94 -13.27
N PHE A 203 -8.01 -0.16 -12.84
CA PHE A 203 -8.46 -1.21 -13.76
C PHE A 203 -9.50 -0.70 -14.76
N THR A 204 -10.47 0.10 -14.31
CA THR A 204 -11.44 0.74 -15.20
C THR A 204 -10.77 1.68 -16.18
N GLY A 205 -9.84 2.53 -15.73
CA GLY A 205 -9.07 3.43 -16.60
C GLY A 205 -8.34 2.67 -17.71
N VAL A 206 -7.65 1.59 -17.37
CA VAL A 206 -6.94 0.75 -18.36
C VAL A 206 -7.89 0.03 -19.31
N LEU A 207 -9.06 -0.42 -18.84
CA LEU A 207 -10.07 -1.03 -19.71
C LEU A 207 -10.71 -0.02 -20.68
N ILE A 208 -10.93 1.22 -20.24
CA ILE A 208 -11.40 2.33 -21.09
C ILE A 208 -10.37 2.59 -22.18
N GLU A 209 -9.08 2.70 -21.82
CA GLU A 209 -8.00 2.86 -22.78
C GLU A 209 -8.06 1.81 -23.88
N ARG A 210 -8.14 0.54 -23.48
CA ARG A 210 -8.11 -0.59 -24.40
C ARG A 210 -9.33 -0.65 -25.29
N SER A 211 -10.48 -0.23 -24.78
CA SER A 211 -11.74 -0.26 -25.54
C SER A 211 -11.82 0.80 -26.63
N PHE A 212 -11.11 1.94 -26.49
CA PHE A 212 -11.20 3.08 -27.40
C PHE A 212 -9.85 3.48 -28.06
N LYS A 213 -8.82 2.62 -27.96
CA LYS A 213 -7.50 2.80 -28.59
C LYS A 213 -6.87 4.18 -28.23
N LYS A 214 -6.48 4.99 -29.22
CA LYS A 214 -5.83 6.29 -29.02
C LYS A 214 -6.69 7.30 -28.25
N VAL A 215 -8.00 7.34 -28.50
CA VAL A 215 -8.94 8.21 -27.76
C VAL A 215 -9.16 7.66 -26.35
N GLY A 216 -9.06 6.34 -26.18
CA GLY A 216 -9.18 5.67 -24.91
C GLY A 216 -8.14 6.10 -23.88
N VAL A 217 -6.90 6.38 -24.28
CA VAL A 217 -5.85 6.84 -23.35
C VAL A 217 -6.31 8.12 -22.64
N LEU A 218 -6.82 9.09 -23.42
CA LEU A 218 -7.30 10.35 -22.89
C LEU A 218 -8.52 10.15 -21.97
N LEU A 219 -9.45 9.28 -22.35
CA LEU A 219 -10.63 8.96 -21.54
C LEU A 219 -10.27 8.21 -20.24
N GLY A 220 -9.31 7.28 -20.29
CA GLY A 220 -8.88 6.49 -19.13
C GLY A 220 -8.14 7.35 -18.11
N VAL A 221 -7.18 8.16 -18.56
CA VAL A 221 -6.49 9.13 -17.70
C VAL A 221 -7.46 10.18 -17.16
N GLY A 222 -8.35 10.69 -18.02
CA GLY A 222 -9.40 11.63 -17.62
C GLY A 222 -10.31 11.06 -16.54
N TYR A 223 -10.70 9.79 -16.66
CA TYR A 223 -11.50 9.11 -15.62
C TYR A 223 -10.76 9.09 -14.28
N ILE A 224 -9.50 8.65 -14.25
CA ILE A 224 -8.70 8.62 -13.02
C ILE A 224 -8.57 10.02 -12.40
N LEU A 225 -8.27 11.04 -13.22
CA LEU A 225 -8.17 12.43 -12.74
C LEU A 225 -9.49 12.95 -12.16
N ILE A 226 -10.62 12.69 -12.83
CA ILE A 226 -11.95 13.10 -12.35
C ILE A 226 -12.26 12.43 -11.01
N THR A 227 -11.91 11.16 -10.82
CA THR A 227 -12.12 10.48 -9.53
C THR A 227 -11.26 11.09 -8.42
N ILE A 228 -9.98 11.39 -8.69
CA ILE A 228 -9.10 12.05 -7.71
C ILE A 228 -9.63 13.44 -7.36
N ILE A 229 -9.98 14.26 -8.35
CA ILE A 229 -10.55 15.60 -8.16
C ILE A 229 -11.85 15.51 -7.35
N GLY A 230 -12.72 14.55 -7.67
CA GLY A 230 -13.96 14.31 -6.94
C GLY A 230 -13.70 13.99 -5.46
N TYR A 231 -12.70 13.15 -5.16
CA TYR A 231 -12.33 12.85 -3.78
C TYR A 231 -11.78 14.07 -3.03
N VAL A 232 -10.88 14.84 -3.65
CA VAL A 232 -10.35 16.10 -3.08
C VAL A 232 -11.47 17.11 -2.83
N PHE A 233 -12.43 17.20 -3.74
CA PHE A 233 -13.58 18.09 -3.60
C PHE A 233 -14.47 17.71 -2.40
N ILE A 234 -14.71 16.40 -2.16
CA ILE A 234 -15.45 15.93 -0.98
C ILE A 234 -14.73 16.32 0.32
N ILE A 235 -13.40 16.16 0.38
CA ILE A 235 -12.60 16.61 1.54
C ILE A 235 -12.68 18.13 1.72
N GLY A 236 -12.61 18.90 0.63
CA GLY A 236 -12.66 20.36 0.69
C GLY A 236 -14.01 20.93 1.15
N LEU A 237 -15.13 20.35 0.69
CA LEU A 237 -16.49 20.75 1.10
C LEU A 237 -16.80 20.48 2.57
N ASP A 238 -16.13 19.49 3.15
CA ASP A 238 -16.32 19.10 4.54
C ASP A 238 -15.87 20.18 5.53
N SER A 239 -14.89 21.00 5.15
CA SER A 239 -14.39 22.10 5.99
C SER A 239 -15.39 23.24 6.23
N GLY A 240 -16.59 23.23 5.62
CA GLY A 240 -17.54 24.34 5.76
C GLY A 240 -19.05 24.08 5.69
N ILE A 241 -19.58 22.93 5.21
CA ILE A 241 -21.03 22.81 4.87
C ILE A 241 -21.74 21.52 5.34
N LEU A 242 -21.12 20.33 5.30
CA LEU A 242 -21.76 19.06 5.69
C LEU A 242 -21.09 18.49 6.95
N GLY A 243 -21.73 18.59 8.11
CA GLY A 243 -21.18 18.14 9.39
C GLY A 243 -21.00 16.62 9.58
N ASN A 244 -20.86 15.81 8.52
CA ASN A 244 -20.75 14.35 8.64
C ASN A 244 -19.78 13.73 7.61
N LEU A 245 -18.48 14.02 7.76
CA LEU A 245 -17.36 13.56 6.93
C LEU A 245 -17.41 12.06 6.58
N LEU A 246 -17.66 11.22 7.58
CA LEU A 246 -17.63 9.77 7.44
C LEU A 246 -18.74 9.26 6.51
N LEU A 247 -19.95 9.84 6.59
CA LEU A 247 -21.07 9.45 5.74
C LEU A 247 -20.81 9.84 4.28
N ASN A 248 -20.23 11.01 4.05
CA ASN A 248 -19.88 11.48 2.71
C ASN A 248 -18.81 10.59 2.05
N HIS A 249 -17.78 10.18 2.80
CA HIS A 249 -16.78 9.24 2.30
C HIS A 249 -17.38 7.88 1.94
N ILE A 250 -18.23 7.31 2.79
CA ILE A 250 -18.88 6.03 2.52
C ILE A 250 -19.75 6.12 1.26
N MET A 251 -20.57 7.17 1.13
CA MET A 251 -21.45 7.36 -0.02
C MET A 251 -20.63 7.50 -1.31
N TYR A 252 -19.58 8.31 -1.29
CA TYR A 252 -18.67 8.49 -2.42
C TYR A 252 -18.02 7.16 -2.82
N TYR A 253 -17.52 6.39 -1.86
CA TYR A 253 -16.90 5.08 -2.08
C TYR A 253 -17.86 4.06 -2.68
N ILE A 254 -19.09 3.95 -2.17
CA ILE A 254 -20.09 3.02 -2.70
C ILE A 254 -20.46 3.39 -4.14
N VAL A 255 -20.74 4.67 -4.42
CA VAL A 255 -21.10 5.14 -5.75
C VAL A 255 -19.95 4.90 -6.73
N LEU A 256 -18.73 5.25 -6.35
CA LEU A 256 -17.55 5.07 -7.17
C LEU A 256 -17.30 3.59 -7.49
N LEU A 257 -17.42 2.71 -6.49
CA LEU A 257 -17.26 1.26 -6.65
C LEU A 257 -18.29 0.69 -7.62
N MET A 258 -19.57 1.05 -7.44
CA MET A 258 -20.66 0.60 -8.31
C MET A 258 -20.44 1.05 -9.76
N VAL A 259 -20.20 2.34 -9.97
CA VAL A 259 -19.98 2.90 -11.32
C VAL A 259 -18.78 2.24 -11.98
N SER A 260 -17.67 2.09 -11.25
CA SER A 260 -16.45 1.49 -11.76
C SER A 260 -16.66 0.03 -12.18
N ILE A 261 -17.29 -0.78 -11.32
CA ILE A 261 -17.53 -2.20 -11.61
C ILE A 261 -18.50 -2.35 -12.79
N LEU A 262 -19.55 -1.53 -12.87
CA LEU A 262 -20.50 -1.56 -13.99
C LEU A 262 -19.83 -1.22 -15.33
N ILE A 263 -18.96 -0.20 -15.33
CA ILE A 263 -18.16 0.16 -16.51
C ILE A 263 -17.24 -1.01 -16.89
N SER A 264 -16.45 -1.52 -15.95
CA SER A 264 -15.56 -2.67 -16.18
C SER A 264 -16.29 -3.89 -16.73
N TYR A 265 -17.44 -4.24 -16.15
CA TYR A 265 -18.27 -5.37 -16.60
C TYR A 265 -18.77 -5.17 -18.03
N ARG A 266 -19.27 -3.98 -18.37
CA ARG A 266 -19.74 -3.66 -19.73
C ARG A 266 -18.59 -3.68 -20.74
N LEU A 267 -17.44 -3.10 -20.42
CA LEU A 267 -16.30 -3.01 -21.33
C LEU A 267 -15.76 -4.41 -21.67
N ILE A 268 -15.53 -5.24 -20.66
CA ILE A 268 -14.99 -6.60 -20.84
C ILE A 268 -15.93 -7.50 -21.65
N ASN A 269 -17.24 -7.39 -21.43
CA ASN A 269 -18.20 -8.27 -22.10
C ASN A 269 -18.59 -7.79 -23.49
N LYS A 270 -18.63 -6.47 -23.76
CA LYS A 270 -19.16 -5.93 -25.02
C LYS A 270 -18.11 -5.35 -25.98
N ARG A 271 -16.97 -4.87 -25.48
CA ARG A 271 -16.03 -4.04 -26.28
C ARG A 271 -14.63 -4.64 -26.36
N VAL A 272 -14.19 -5.37 -25.34
CA VAL A 272 -12.96 -6.17 -25.38
C VAL A 272 -13.24 -7.44 -26.18
N CYS A 273 -13.27 -7.30 -27.50
CA CYS A 273 -13.14 -8.40 -28.44
C CYS A 273 -11.77 -8.26 -29.11
N VAL A 274 -11.04 -9.36 -29.12
CA VAL A 274 -9.71 -9.43 -29.73
C VAL A 274 -9.78 -9.40 -31.24
#